data_AF-A0A8T4P1D0-F1
#
_entry.id   AF-A0A8T4P1D0-F1
#
_cell.length_a   1.000
_cell.length_b   1.000
_cell.length_c   1.000
_cell.angle_alpha   90.00
_cell.angle_beta   90.00
_cell.angle_gamma   90.00
#
_symmetry.space_group_name_H-M   'P 1'
#
loop_
_entity.id
_entity.type
_entity.pdbx_description
1 polymer ?
#
loop_
_entity_poly.entity_id
_entity_poly.type
_entity_poly.pdbx_seq_one_letter_code
_entity_poly.pdbx_strand_id
1 'polypeptide(L)'
;MAYINSKKSATGMVWLVAIMAAILLFFLLYTNVWANLFGKTASGVNEQIDLTGDFDKDNLMNRLDKCPCKIGDIENDGCPIGYKLTDNEDKSCLTKKT
;
A
#
# COMPACT_ATOMS: atom_id res chain seq x y z
N MET A 1 53.97 43.63 -8.88
CA MET A 1 52.54 43.39 -8.58
C MET A 1 51.92 42.73 -9.79
N ALA A 2 51.69 41.41 -9.76
CA ALA A 2 51.12 40.68 -10.89
C ALA A 2 49.61 40.51 -10.68
N TYR A 3 48.82 41.16 -11.54
CA TYR A 3 47.37 41.06 -11.59
C TYR A 3 46.99 39.80 -12.38
N ILE A 4 46.49 38.76 -11.71
CA ILE A 4 46.00 37.54 -12.35
C ILE A 4 44.50 37.68 -12.61
N ASN A 5 44.11 37.73 -13.88
CA ASN A 5 42.73 37.80 -14.31
C ASN A 5 42.14 36.38 -14.43
N SER A 6 41.29 35.96 -13.48
CA SER A 6 40.67 34.63 -13.47
C SER A 6 39.36 34.60 -14.29
N LYS A 7 39.44 34.47 -15.62
CA LYS A 7 38.27 34.21 -16.50
C LYS A 7 38.07 32.72 -16.83
N LYS A 8 38.22 31.82 -15.86
CA LYS A 8 37.82 30.39 -15.98
C LYS A 8 36.83 30.02 -14.87
N SER A 9 35.69 30.69 -14.81
CA SER A 9 34.64 30.39 -13.81
C SER A 9 33.25 30.18 -14.42
N ALA A 10 33.00 30.64 -15.64
CA ALA A 10 31.66 30.59 -16.25
C ALA A 10 31.34 29.24 -16.90
N THR A 11 32.31 28.58 -17.52
CA THR A 11 32.05 27.35 -18.31
C THR A 11 31.64 26.17 -17.44
N GLY A 12 32.29 25.99 -16.28
CA GLY A 12 31.93 24.91 -15.35
C GLY A 12 30.57 25.12 -14.70
N MET A 13 30.23 26.37 -14.37
CA MET A 13 28.96 26.70 -13.75
C MET A 13 27.77 26.47 -14.70
N VAL A 14 27.93 26.75 -15.99
CA VAL A 14 26.90 26.49 -17.00
C VAL A 14 26.59 24.99 -17.13
N TRP A 15 27.60 24.12 -17.13
CA TRP A 15 27.40 22.68 -17.18
C TRP A 15 26.73 22.13 -15.92
N LEU A 16 27.09 22.64 -14.73
CA LEU A 16 26.43 22.24 -13.48
C LEU A 16 24.94 22.62 -13.49
N VAL A 17 24.60 23.83 -13.95
CA VAL A 17 23.21 24.27 -14.07
C VAL A 17 22.46 23.44 -15.12
N ALA A 18 23.09 23.10 -16.24
CA ALA A 18 22.49 22.27 -17.28
C ALA A 18 22.21 20.84 -16.79
N ILE A 19 23.14 20.23 -16.04
CA ILE A 19 22.97 18.89 -15.47
C ILE A 19 21.85 18.90 -14.41
N MET A 20 21.84 19.90 -13.53
CA MET A 20 20.78 20.04 -12.52
C MET A 20 19.40 20.23 -13.17
N ALA A 21 19.31 21.04 -14.22
CA ALA A 21 18.09 21.21 -14.99
C ALA A 21 17.64 19.89 -15.65
N ALA A 22 18.57 19.13 -16.22
CA ALA A 22 18.27 17.83 -16.84
C ALA A 22 17.78 16.79 -15.82
N ILE A 23 18.37 16.74 -14.62
CA ILE A 23 17.95 15.85 -13.53
C ILE A 23 16.56 16.23 -13.03
N LEU A 24 16.29 17.53 -12.84
CA LEU A 24 14.96 18.01 -12.42
C LEU A 24 13.90 17.69 -13.48
N LEU A 25 14.21 17.88 -14.76
CA LEU A 25 13.31 17.52 -15.86
C LEU A 25 13.07 16.01 -15.91
N PHE A 26 14.12 15.20 -15.76
CA PHE A 26 13.98 13.74 -15.69
C PHE A 26 13.12 13.31 -14.51
N PHE A 27 13.32 13.90 -13.34
CA PHE A 27 12.52 13.62 -12.15
C PHE A 27 11.05 14.02 -12.35
N LEU A 28 10.76 15.20 -12.91
CA LEU A 28 9.40 15.65 -13.22
C LEU A 28 8.69 14.73 -14.23
N LEU A 29 9.41 14.30 -15.27
CA LEU A 29 8.87 13.34 -16.24
C LEU A 29 8.68 11.96 -15.61
N TYR A 30 9.62 11.52 -14.79
CA TYR A 30 9.54 10.27 -14.06
C TYR A 30 8.37 10.26 -13.09
N THR A 31 8.16 11.30 -12.27
CA THR A 31 7.02 11.39 -11.34
C THR A 31 5.68 11.37 -12.07
N ASN A 32 5.58 11.99 -13.24
CA ASN A 32 4.36 12.00 -14.05
C ASN A 32 4.07 10.63 -14.70
N VAL A 33 5.10 9.91 -15.12
CA VAL A 33 4.96 8.53 -15.66
C VAL A 33 4.66 7.54 -14.53
N TRP A 34 5.31 7.68 -13.38
CA TRP A 34 5.20 6.80 -12.22
C TRP A 34 3.83 6.91 -11.55
N ALA A 35 3.26 8.13 -11.47
CA ALA A 35 1.90 8.35 -10.96
C ALA A 35 0.84 7.58 -11.78
N ASN A 36 0.99 7.53 -13.11
CA ASN A 36 0.07 6.82 -13.99
C ASN A 36 0.19 5.28 -13.89
N LEU A 37 1.29 4.77 -13.33
CA LEU A 37 1.54 3.33 -13.13
C LEU A 37 1.13 2.88 -11.72
N PHE A 38 1.42 3.68 -10.69
CA PHE A 38 1.02 3.39 -9.31
C PHE A 38 -0.45 3.71 -9.01
N GLY A 39 -1.08 4.60 -9.79
CA GLY A 39 -2.51 4.90 -9.64
C GLY A 39 -3.43 3.71 -9.94
N LYS A 40 -2.99 2.76 -10.77
CA LYS A 40 -3.79 1.55 -11.11
C LYS A 40 -3.63 0.40 -10.11
N THR A 41 -2.64 0.45 -9.23
CA THR A 41 -2.34 -0.64 -8.28
C THR A 41 -2.81 -0.36 -6.85
N ALA A 42 -3.21 0.87 -6.53
CA ALA A 42 -3.84 1.20 -5.25
C ALA A 42 -5.35 0.85 -5.19
N SER A 43 -6.00 0.61 -6.33
CA SER A 43 -7.45 0.30 -6.39
C SER A 43 -7.80 -1.14 -6.02
N GLY A 44 -6.82 -2.04 -5.89
CA GLY A 44 -7.05 -3.46 -5.61
C GLY A 44 -6.83 -3.88 -4.15
N VAL A 45 -6.52 -2.94 -3.25
CA VAL A 45 -6.14 -3.29 -1.86
C VAL A 45 -7.35 -3.29 -0.91
N ASN A 46 -8.50 -2.73 -1.32
CA ASN A 46 -9.68 -2.62 -0.46
C ASN A 46 -10.55 -3.89 -0.34
N GLU A 47 -10.20 -5.00 -1.00
CA GLU A 47 -11.01 -6.23 -0.98
C GLU A 47 -10.42 -7.35 -0.11
N GLN A 48 -9.13 -7.25 0.27
CA GLN A 48 -8.45 -8.30 1.06
C GLN A 48 -8.04 -7.87 2.48
N ILE A 49 -8.31 -6.62 2.87
CA ILE A 49 -7.94 -6.09 4.20
C ILE A 49 -8.77 -6.73 5.31
N ASP A 50 -10.04 -7.08 5.04
CA ASP A 50 -10.91 -7.70 6.03
C ASP A 50 -10.46 -9.09 6.47
N LEU A 51 -9.68 -9.81 5.67
CA LEU A 51 -9.16 -11.12 6.06
C LEU A 51 -8.02 -11.03 7.08
N THR A 52 -7.26 -9.94 7.14
CA THR A 52 -6.17 -9.77 8.13
C THR A 52 -6.63 -9.24 9.49
N GLY A 53 -7.90 -8.88 9.63
CA GLY A 53 -8.47 -8.43 10.90
C GLY A 53 -8.99 -9.57 11.77
N ASP A 54 -9.62 -9.15 12.86
CA ASP A 54 -10.48 -9.95 13.73
C ASP A 54 -11.77 -9.12 13.87
N PHE A 55 -12.82 -9.53 13.16
CA PHE A 55 -14.02 -8.73 12.94
C PHE A 55 -14.97 -8.78 14.14
N ASP A 56 -15.08 -9.93 14.81
CA ASP A 56 -15.94 -10.12 15.98
C ASP A 56 -15.17 -10.06 17.32
N LYS A 57 -13.84 -10.01 17.27
CA LYS A 57 -12.92 -9.75 18.39
C LYS A 57 -12.85 -10.89 19.39
N ASP A 58 -12.95 -12.12 18.93
CA ASP A 58 -12.81 -13.30 19.77
C ASP A 58 -11.34 -13.75 19.97
N ASN A 59 -10.38 -12.99 19.40
CA ASN A 59 -8.94 -13.24 19.36
C ASN A 59 -8.51 -14.32 18.34
N LEU A 60 -9.39 -14.69 17.42
CA LEU A 60 -9.07 -15.49 16.25
C LEU A 60 -9.06 -14.59 15.01
N MET A 61 -8.01 -14.70 14.19
CA MET A 61 -7.97 -13.90 12.96
C MET A 61 -9.02 -14.39 11.97
N ASN A 62 -9.64 -13.48 11.22
CA ASN A 62 -10.67 -13.77 10.21
C ASN A 62 -10.26 -14.82 9.15
N ARG A 63 -8.95 -15.06 8.93
CA ARG A 63 -8.46 -16.13 8.03
C ARG A 63 -8.54 -17.52 8.64
N LEU A 64 -8.49 -17.60 9.96
CA LEU A 64 -8.46 -18.82 10.76
C LEU A 64 -9.80 -19.10 11.42
N ASP A 65 -10.67 -18.09 11.48
CA ASP A 65 -12.02 -18.18 12.01
C ASP A 65 -13.01 -18.69 10.95
N LYS A 66 -13.77 -19.72 11.31
CA LYS A 66 -14.87 -20.25 10.48
C LYS A 66 -16.13 -19.41 10.58
N CYS A 67 -16.29 -18.64 11.65
CA CYS A 67 -17.43 -17.79 11.93
C CYS A 67 -17.01 -16.34 12.29
N PRO A 68 -16.23 -15.62 11.46
CA PRO A 68 -15.71 -14.26 11.72
C PRO A 68 -16.75 -13.17 11.98
N CYS A 69 -18.03 -13.52 11.96
CA CYS A 69 -19.16 -12.64 12.21
C CYS A 69 -19.83 -12.91 13.57
N LYS A 70 -19.33 -13.90 14.33
CA LYS A 70 -19.97 -14.48 15.50
C LYS A 70 -18.89 -14.98 16.46
N ILE A 71 -18.69 -14.20 17.53
CA ILE A 71 -17.80 -14.56 18.64
C ILE A 71 -17.94 -16.04 19.02
N GLY A 72 -16.82 -16.76 18.92
CA GLY A 72 -16.73 -18.15 19.32
C GLY A 72 -15.48 -18.43 20.13
N ASP A 73 -15.36 -19.69 20.54
CA ASP A 73 -14.15 -20.16 21.20
C ASP A 73 -13.18 -20.72 20.16
N ILE A 74 -11.89 -20.59 20.42
CA ILE A 74 -10.83 -21.14 19.57
C ILE A 74 -10.97 -22.67 19.42
N GLU A 75 -11.45 -23.36 20.47
CA GLU A 75 -11.70 -24.81 20.44
C GLU A 75 -12.83 -25.22 19.47
N ASN A 76 -13.70 -24.27 19.10
CA ASN A 76 -14.78 -24.47 18.15
C ASN A 76 -14.55 -23.68 16.84
N ASP A 77 -13.27 -23.47 16.50
CA ASP A 77 -12.83 -22.78 15.27
C ASP A 77 -13.43 -21.35 15.11
N GLY A 78 -13.60 -20.63 16.22
CA GLY A 78 -14.19 -19.28 16.25
C GLY A 78 -15.71 -19.25 16.08
N CYS A 79 -16.38 -20.40 16.11
CA CYS A 79 -17.84 -20.46 16.08
C CYS A 79 -18.46 -20.57 17.49
N PRO A 80 -19.68 -20.06 17.71
CA PRO A 80 -20.43 -20.30 18.93
C PRO A 80 -20.77 -21.78 19.14
N ILE A 81 -20.89 -22.20 20.40
CA ILE A 81 -21.31 -23.57 20.74
C ILE A 81 -22.71 -23.85 20.16
N GLY A 82 -22.81 -24.89 19.35
CA GLY A 82 -24.06 -25.27 18.68
C GLY A 82 -24.37 -24.47 17.41
N TYR A 83 -23.43 -23.64 16.92
CA TYR A 83 -23.58 -22.95 15.65
C TYR A 83 -23.65 -23.94 14.48
N LYS A 84 -24.63 -23.73 13.59
CA LYS A 84 -24.80 -24.57 12.40
C LYS A 84 -24.32 -23.80 11.19
N LEU A 85 -23.14 -24.18 10.72
CA LEU A 85 -22.63 -23.72 9.45
C LEU A 85 -23.49 -24.30 8.32
N THR A 86 -24.07 -23.42 7.49
CA THR A 86 -24.82 -23.83 6.29
C THR A 86 -23.88 -24.18 5.13
N ASP A 87 -22.68 -23.60 5.16
CA ASP A 87 -21.57 -23.83 4.23
C ASP A 87 -20.32 -24.24 5.02
N ASN A 88 -19.14 -24.39 4.41
CA ASN A 88 -17.94 -24.80 5.15
C ASN A 88 -17.46 -23.75 6.18
N GLU A 89 -17.83 -22.47 5.99
CA GLU A 89 -17.49 -21.31 6.81
C GLU A 89 -18.57 -20.21 6.61
N ASP A 90 -18.77 -19.32 7.57
CA ASP A 90 -19.66 -18.15 7.48
C ASP A 90 -18.86 -16.84 7.43
N LYS A 91 -18.57 -16.38 6.20
CA LYS A 91 -17.82 -15.14 5.93
C LYS A 91 -18.72 -13.98 5.48
N SER A 92 -20.01 -14.05 5.80
CA SER A 92 -21.05 -13.14 5.31
C SER A 92 -20.79 -11.66 5.66
N CYS A 93 -20.10 -11.38 6.77
CA CYS A 93 -19.73 -10.03 7.21
C CYS A 93 -18.46 -9.48 6.56
N LEU A 94 -17.58 -10.34 6.02
CA LEU A 94 -16.32 -9.96 5.39
C LEU A 94 -16.49 -9.65 3.90
N THR A 95 -17.49 -10.26 3.27
CA THR A 95 -17.87 -9.87 1.91
C THR A 95 -18.76 -8.65 2.02
N LYS A 96 -18.20 -7.46 1.81
CA LYS A 96 -19.02 -6.26 1.63
C LYS A 96 -19.88 -6.46 0.39
N LYS A 97 -21.11 -6.95 0.58
CA LYS A 97 -22.10 -7.07 -0.49
C LYS A 97 -22.34 -5.65 -0.98
N THR A 98 -21.81 -5.36 -2.17
CA THR A 98 -22.05 -4.09 -2.86
C THR A 98 -23.50 -4.05 -3.33
#